data_AF-A0A542N3L7-F1
#
_entry.id   AF-A0A542N3L7-F1
#
_cell.length_a   1.000
_cell.length_b   1.000
_cell.length_c   1.000
_cell.angle_alpha   90.00
_cell.angle_beta   90.00
_cell.angle_gamma   90.00
#
_symmetry.space_group_name_H-M   'P 1'
#
loop_
_entity.id
_entity.type
_entity.pdbx_description
1 polymer ?
#
loop_
_entity_poly.entity_id
_entity_poly.type
_entity_poly.pdbx_seq_one_letter_code
_entity_poly.pdbx_strand_id
1 'polypeptide(L)'
;MPERAYIREKGESFVDLTLAQAMELQDLGFCRVTPTSTAGRWRITDVLKVGVAVVSGCELHVAPKTPLENIVLMASLGGVQLRLGADDVERGSDNSIPTAIARAFLVAVEQATRRGLLKGYRSVQESAAVVRGRWDIPRQLAKRPGIPLPVEIEFDDFTEDIDENRILLTALRVLARLEGMADVLGSAFTAVQILFADVESFPRGLPLPDVRPNRLNQHYTVPLRLARVILEAVSWTHRDGATVGGTFLVDMALVFEGYIANRLRTNLAEIGLDVTAQDRGRWFDTDRSVALRPDIVISRDGAPVTVADTKYKVLGSGNGAMPNGDVYQAVAYALALNVPTAHLIYVSGDAVARILRIPSAGIDVHVHALPLEGNARALEYGVATLGAKLVHSGR
;
A
#
# COMPACT_ATOMS: atom_id res chain seq x y z
N MET A 1 26.13 -7.79 -16.26
CA MET A 1 25.29 -7.76 -15.05
C MET A 1 25.15 -6.30 -14.65
N PRO A 2 23.95 -5.82 -14.32
CA PRO A 2 23.77 -4.46 -13.83
C PRO A 2 24.60 -4.24 -12.56
N GLU A 3 25.09 -3.01 -12.38
CA GLU A 3 25.81 -2.63 -11.17
C GLU A 3 24.84 -2.58 -9.99
N ARG A 4 25.14 -3.31 -8.91
CA ARG A 4 24.26 -3.41 -7.73
C ARG A 4 24.82 -2.59 -6.58
N ALA A 5 23.98 -1.73 -5.99
CA ALA A 5 24.30 -1.01 -4.76
C ALA A 5 23.22 -1.23 -3.69
N TYR A 6 23.61 -1.10 -2.42
CA TYR A 6 22.73 -1.33 -1.29
C TYR A 6 22.55 -0.05 -0.48
N ILE A 7 21.28 0.27 -0.20
CA ILE A 7 20.87 1.43 0.59
C ILE A 7 20.21 0.91 1.86
N ARG A 8 20.66 1.42 3.00
CA ARG A 8 20.03 1.17 4.29
C ARG A 8 18.77 2.00 4.41
N GLU A 9 17.68 1.38 4.86
CA GLU A 9 16.44 2.10 5.20
C GLU A 9 16.67 3.14 6.32
N LYS A 10 17.58 2.86 7.26
CA LYS A 10 17.89 3.73 8.39
C LYS A 10 19.30 4.30 8.31
N GLY A 11 19.40 5.59 8.63
CA GLY A 11 20.66 6.31 8.73
C GLY A 11 21.14 6.79 7.37
N GLU A 12 22.41 6.56 7.08
CA GLU A 12 23.07 7.04 5.88
C GLU A 12 23.67 5.90 5.10
N SER A 13 23.57 6.00 3.78
CA SER A 13 24.29 5.13 2.85
C SER A 13 25.13 5.98 1.92
N PHE A 14 26.26 5.45 1.49
CA PHE A 14 27.12 6.09 0.51
C PHE A 14 27.21 5.18 -0.70
N VAL A 15 26.81 5.70 -1.85
CA VAL A 15 26.77 4.95 -3.12
C VAL A 15 27.56 5.69 -4.18
N ASP A 16 28.23 4.93 -5.04
CA ASP A 16 28.97 5.48 -6.17
C ASP A 16 28.01 5.52 -7.37
N LEU A 17 27.71 6.73 -7.84
CA LEU A 17 26.77 7.00 -8.92
C LEU A 17 27.26 8.17 -9.77
N THR A 18 27.01 8.10 -11.07
CA THR A 18 27.14 9.26 -11.95
C THR A 18 26.16 10.37 -11.54
N LEU A 19 26.44 11.61 -11.93
CA LEU A 19 25.52 12.73 -11.68
C LEU A 19 24.12 12.47 -12.24
N ALA A 20 24.04 11.90 -13.45
CA ALA A 20 22.76 11.57 -14.08
C ALA A 20 21.98 10.53 -13.28
N GLN A 21 22.65 9.48 -12.78
CA GLN A 21 22.03 8.49 -11.91
C GLN A 21 21.58 9.11 -10.57
N ALA A 22 22.40 9.96 -9.95
CA ALA A 22 22.04 10.61 -8.70
C ALA A 22 20.81 11.53 -8.84
N MET A 23 20.70 12.26 -9.95
CA MET A 23 19.52 13.07 -10.26
C MET A 23 18.28 12.20 -10.50
N GLU A 24 18.40 11.14 -11.30
CA GLU A 24 17.30 10.20 -11.55
C GLU A 24 16.84 9.52 -10.25
N LEU A 25 17.76 9.16 -9.36
CA LEU A 25 17.45 8.63 -8.03
C LEU A 25 16.70 9.65 -7.15
N GLN A 26 17.11 10.92 -7.17
CA GLN A 26 16.44 12.00 -6.46
C GLN A 26 15.01 12.23 -6.99
N ASP A 27 14.81 12.13 -8.30
CA ASP A 27 13.51 12.30 -8.97
C ASP A 27 12.52 11.16 -8.64
N LEU A 28 13.00 9.98 -8.25
CA LEU A 28 12.14 8.91 -7.73
C LEU A 28 11.46 9.28 -6.40
N GLY A 29 11.95 10.31 -5.70
CA GLY A 29 11.28 10.95 -4.57
C GLY A 29 11.14 10.09 -3.30
N PHE A 30 11.88 8.98 -3.20
CA PHE A 30 11.82 8.10 -2.03
C PHE A 30 12.99 8.27 -1.05
N CYS A 31 14.01 9.05 -1.41
CA CYS A 31 15.15 9.34 -0.57
C CYS A 31 15.72 10.73 -0.88
N ARG A 32 16.56 11.24 0.02
CA ARG A 32 17.36 12.44 -0.20
C ARG A 32 18.75 12.06 -0.66
N VAL A 33 19.17 12.61 -1.79
CA VAL A 33 20.47 12.41 -2.42
C VAL A 33 21.28 13.70 -2.27
N THR A 34 22.48 13.62 -1.68
CA THR A 34 23.36 14.77 -1.50
C THR A 34 24.79 14.46 -1.94
N PRO A 35 25.52 15.42 -2.52
CA PRO A 35 26.90 15.21 -2.92
C PRO A 35 27.81 15.08 -1.69
N THR A 36 28.92 14.35 -1.86
CA THR A 36 29.99 14.28 -0.86
C THR A 36 31.22 15.05 -1.33
N SER A 37 32.28 15.09 -0.50
CA SER A 37 33.58 15.62 -0.89
C SER A 37 34.29 14.80 -1.97
N THR A 38 33.85 13.56 -2.20
CA THR A 38 34.42 12.66 -3.21
C THR A 38 33.54 12.68 -4.46
N ALA A 39 34.12 13.08 -5.60
CA ALA A 39 33.42 13.08 -6.87
C ALA A 39 32.89 11.69 -7.24
N GLY A 40 31.65 11.61 -7.72
CA GLY A 40 30.98 10.34 -8.05
C GLY A 40 30.41 9.60 -6.84
N ARG A 41 30.63 10.08 -5.60
CA ARG A 41 30.09 9.46 -4.39
C ARG A 41 29.00 10.32 -3.77
N TRP A 42 27.85 9.70 -3.55
CA TRP A 42 26.63 10.36 -3.07
C TRP A 42 26.19 9.80 -1.73
N ARG A 43 25.70 10.69 -0.86
CA ARG A 43 25.12 10.36 0.44
C ARG A 43 23.61 10.30 0.30
N ILE A 44 23.05 9.15 0.69
CA ILE A 44 21.62 8.85 0.67
C ILE A 44 21.08 8.87 2.10
N THR A 45 19.99 9.61 2.31
CA THR A 45 19.32 9.85 3.60
C THR A 45 17.80 9.86 3.42
N ASP A 46 17.04 9.97 4.52
CA ASP A 46 15.58 10.15 4.50
C ASP A 46 14.84 9.13 3.61
N VAL A 47 15.21 7.85 3.71
CA VAL A 47 14.61 6.78 2.90
C VAL A 47 13.19 6.50 3.37
N LEU A 48 12.22 6.63 2.46
CA LEU A 48 10.79 6.50 2.70
C LEU A 48 10.21 5.18 2.20
N LYS A 49 10.83 4.57 1.19
CA LYS A 49 10.35 3.34 0.54
C LYS A 49 11.46 2.28 0.47
N VAL A 50 11.05 1.02 0.45
CA VAL A 50 11.94 -0.15 0.43
C VAL A 50 11.68 -1.01 -0.81
N GLY A 51 12.69 -1.75 -1.28
CA GLY A 51 12.57 -2.58 -2.49
C GLY A 51 13.76 -2.42 -3.42
N VAL A 52 13.51 -2.40 -4.73
CA VAL A 52 14.53 -2.30 -5.77
C VAL A 52 14.24 -1.10 -6.64
N ALA A 53 15.18 -0.16 -6.71
CA ALA A 53 15.14 0.97 -7.65
C ALA A 53 16.13 0.74 -8.78
N VAL A 54 15.71 0.99 -10.01
CA VAL A 54 16.59 0.89 -11.18
C VAL A 54 16.81 2.27 -11.77
N VAL A 55 18.08 2.65 -11.89
CA VAL A 55 18.51 3.98 -12.29
C VAL A 55 19.60 3.85 -13.34
N SER A 56 19.29 4.17 -14.60
CA SER A 56 20.24 4.08 -15.73
C SER A 56 21.10 2.78 -15.74
N GLY A 57 20.49 1.62 -15.50
CA GLY A 57 21.18 0.31 -15.49
C GLY A 57 21.90 -0.06 -14.18
N CYS A 58 21.79 0.77 -13.13
CA CYS A 58 22.19 0.44 -11.77
C CYS A 58 20.97 -0.01 -10.95
N GLU A 59 21.08 -1.16 -10.28
CA GLU A 59 20.08 -1.68 -9.35
C GLU A 59 20.45 -1.28 -7.92
N LEU A 60 19.57 -0.49 -7.30
CA LEU A 60 19.69 -0.02 -5.93
C LEU A 60 18.71 -0.80 -5.04
N HIS A 61 19.26 -1.63 -4.16
CA HIS A 61 18.49 -2.45 -3.23
C HIS A 61 18.34 -1.74 -1.89
N VAL A 62 17.10 -1.45 -1.52
CA VAL A 62 16.74 -0.89 -0.20
C VAL A 62 16.18 -2.02 0.66
N ALA A 63 17.01 -2.54 1.56
CA ALA A 63 16.61 -3.63 2.44
C ALA A 63 15.73 -3.11 3.60
N PRO A 64 14.58 -3.76 3.89
CA PRO A 64 13.71 -3.34 4.97
C PRO A 64 14.27 -3.79 6.33
N LYS A 65 13.95 -3.05 7.39
CA LYS A 65 14.19 -3.44 8.79
C LYS A 65 13.24 -4.54 9.28
N THR A 66 12.15 -4.78 8.58
CA THR A 66 11.13 -5.78 8.92
C THR A 66 11.33 -7.05 8.09
N PRO A 67 11.21 -8.26 8.69
CA PRO A 67 11.25 -9.51 7.95
C PRO A 67 10.24 -9.56 6.80
N LEU A 68 10.65 -10.09 5.63
CA LEU A 68 9.82 -10.14 4.42
C LEU A 68 8.47 -10.84 4.64
N GLU A 69 8.45 -11.90 5.43
CA GLU A 69 7.22 -12.62 5.81
C GLU A 69 6.21 -11.71 6.50
N ASN A 70 6.67 -10.82 7.37
CA ASN A 70 5.82 -9.87 8.07
C ASN A 70 5.42 -8.71 7.17
N ILE A 71 6.26 -8.30 6.20
CA ILE A 71 5.85 -7.35 5.17
C ILE A 71 4.71 -7.92 4.32
N VAL A 72 4.83 -9.17 3.88
CA VAL A 72 3.76 -9.86 3.13
C VAL A 72 2.49 -10.01 3.97
N LEU A 73 2.64 -10.38 5.24
CA LEU A 73 1.52 -10.45 6.17
C LEU A 73 0.82 -9.09 6.28
N MET A 74 1.57 -8.01 6.49
CA MET A 74 1.00 -6.66 6.57
C MET A 74 0.38 -6.21 5.25
N ALA A 75 1.05 -6.41 4.11
CA ALA A 75 0.55 -6.02 2.78
C ALA A 75 -0.73 -6.78 2.39
N SER A 76 -0.86 -8.04 2.81
CA SER A 76 -2.09 -8.83 2.66
C SER A 76 -3.13 -8.54 3.76
N LEU A 77 -2.84 -7.60 4.66
CA LEU A 77 -3.63 -7.24 5.82
C LEU A 77 -3.96 -8.45 6.73
N GLY A 78 -3.01 -9.37 6.86
CA GLY A 78 -3.05 -10.63 7.60
C GLY A 78 -3.75 -11.77 6.87
N GLY A 79 -4.02 -11.62 5.56
CA GLY A 79 -4.71 -12.61 4.74
C GLY A 79 -3.81 -13.68 4.13
N VAL A 80 -2.50 -13.41 4.01
CA VAL A 80 -1.49 -14.36 3.53
C VAL A 80 -0.36 -14.43 4.53
N GLN A 81 -0.06 -15.64 4.99
CA GLN A 81 1.16 -15.94 5.71
C GLN A 81 2.10 -16.67 4.74
N LEU A 82 3.11 -15.97 4.25
CA LEU A 82 4.16 -16.62 3.47
C LEU A 82 5.05 -17.42 4.41
N ARG A 83 5.29 -18.69 4.09
CA ARG A 83 6.34 -19.49 4.72
C ARG A 83 7.50 -19.55 3.73
N LEU A 84 8.51 -18.73 3.95
CA LEU A 84 9.76 -18.86 3.20
C LEU A 84 10.46 -20.13 3.72
N GLY A 85 10.67 -21.13 2.86
CA GLY A 85 11.36 -22.37 3.21
C GLY A 85 12.88 -22.19 3.26
N ALA A 86 13.59 -23.11 3.91
CA ALA A 86 15.06 -23.16 3.85
C ALA A 86 15.56 -23.32 2.39
N ASP A 87 14.82 -24.08 1.58
CA ASP A 87 15.12 -24.29 0.15
C ASP A 87 14.96 -23.02 -0.71
N ASP A 88 14.15 -22.04 -0.27
CA ASP A 88 14.01 -20.74 -0.96
C ASP A 88 15.26 -19.87 -0.76
N VAL A 89 16.05 -20.13 0.29
CA VAL A 89 17.34 -19.48 0.57
C VAL A 89 18.47 -20.12 -0.24
N GLU A 90 18.41 -21.44 -0.48
CA GLU A 90 19.45 -22.19 -1.22
C GLU A 90 19.37 -22.05 -2.75
N ARG A 91 18.19 -21.77 -3.32
CA ARG A 91 18.02 -21.61 -4.79
C ARG A 91 18.62 -20.33 -5.37
N GLY A 92 19.27 -19.49 -4.57
CA GLY A 92 19.87 -18.24 -5.04
C GLY A 92 18.87 -17.26 -5.65
N SER A 93 17.55 -17.46 -5.45
CA SER A 93 16.56 -16.49 -5.84
C SER A 93 16.60 -15.34 -4.86
N ASP A 94 16.90 -14.14 -5.38
CA ASP A 94 16.76 -12.84 -4.71
C ASP A 94 15.55 -12.85 -3.76
N ASN A 95 15.81 -13.03 -2.46
CA ASN A 95 14.86 -12.83 -1.36
C ASN A 95 14.62 -11.32 -1.23
N SER A 96 14.02 -10.76 -2.27
CA SER A 96 13.71 -9.34 -2.40
C SER A 96 12.23 -9.13 -2.12
N ILE A 97 11.88 -7.92 -1.70
CA ILE A 97 10.48 -7.52 -1.48
C ILE A 97 9.60 -7.77 -2.72
N PRO A 98 10.02 -7.39 -3.96
CA PRO A 98 9.25 -7.67 -5.17
C PRO A 98 8.90 -9.16 -5.30
N THR A 99 9.88 -10.04 -5.13
CA THR A 99 9.69 -11.50 -5.22
C THR A 99 8.72 -12.01 -4.16
N ALA A 100 8.90 -11.61 -2.90
CA ALA A 100 8.06 -12.07 -1.80
C ALA A 100 6.59 -11.65 -1.97
N ILE A 101 6.35 -10.40 -2.36
CA ILE A 101 5.00 -9.88 -2.63
C ILE A 101 4.40 -10.56 -3.87
N ALA A 102 5.18 -10.75 -4.93
CA ALA A 102 4.71 -11.40 -6.15
C ALA A 102 4.29 -12.85 -5.91
N ARG A 103 5.08 -13.63 -5.15
CA ARG A 103 4.72 -15.00 -4.73
C ARG A 103 3.44 -15.03 -3.92
N ALA A 104 3.33 -14.15 -2.92
CA ALA A 104 2.13 -14.07 -2.08
C ALA A 104 0.88 -13.69 -2.89
N PHE A 105 1.05 -12.76 -3.84
CA PHE A 105 -0.01 -12.34 -4.74
C PHE A 105 -0.47 -13.47 -5.65
N LEU A 106 0.46 -14.21 -6.26
CA LEU A 106 0.14 -15.33 -7.13
C LEU A 106 -0.65 -16.42 -6.38
N VAL A 107 -0.19 -16.79 -5.20
CA VAL A 107 -0.89 -17.75 -4.32
C VAL A 107 -2.29 -17.25 -3.97
N ALA A 108 -2.45 -15.96 -3.66
CA ALA A 108 -3.74 -15.37 -3.34
C ALA A 108 -4.70 -15.35 -4.54
N VAL A 109 -4.19 -15.06 -5.75
CA VAL A 109 -4.97 -15.10 -6.99
C VAL A 109 -5.43 -16.52 -7.28
N GLU A 110 -4.51 -17.49 -7.27
CA GLU A 110 -4.84 -18.90 -7.49
C GLU A 110 -5.92 -19.40 -6.53
N GLN A 111 -5.83 -19.03 -5.24
CA GLN A 111 -6.83 -19.38 -4.24
C GLN A 111 -8.20 -18.75 -4.52
N ALA A 112 -8.22 -17.48 -4.92
CA ALA A 112 -9.46 -16.78 -5.26
C ALA A 112 -10.09 -17.33 -6.54
N THR A 113 -9.30 -17.75 -7.52
CA THR A 113 -9.78 -18.18 -8.83
C THR A 113 -9.88 -19.71 -8.99
N ARG A 114 -9.78 -20.48 -7.90
CA ARG A 114 -9.88 -21.96 -7.93
C ARG A 114 -11.13 -22.50 -8.61
N ARG A 115 -12.22 -21.71 -8.62
CA ARG A 115 -13.52 -22.08 -9.21
C ARG A 115 -13.82 -21.32 -10.50
N GLY A 116 -12.81 -20.71 -11.12
CA GLY A 116 -12.96 -19.78 -12.23
C GLY A 116 -12.98 -18.32 -11.78
N LEU A 117 -13.02 -17.41 -12.76
CA LEU A 117 -13.09 -15.98 -12.51
C LEU A 117 -14.48 -15.58 -11.99
N LEU A 118 -14.50 -14.55 -11.15
CA LEU A 118 -15.75 -13.96 -10.70
C LEU A 118 -16.43 -13.29 -11.91
N LYS A 119 -17.70 -13.62 -12.12
CA LYS A 119 -18.56 -12.91 -13.09
C LYS A 119 -19.38 -11.86 -12.37
N GLY A 120 -19.57 -10.73 -13.03
CA GLY A 120 -20.42 -9.65 -12.53
C GLY A 120 -21.04 -8.86 -13.67
N TYR A 121 -21.97 -7.98 -13.31
CA TYR A 121 -22.58 -7.07 -14.26
C TYR A 121 -21.68 -5.83 -14.43
N ARG A 122 -21.44 -5.45 -15.67
CA ARG A 122 -20.77 -4.20 -16.03
C ARG A 122 -21.61 -3.44 -17.04
N SER A 123 -21.83 -2.15 -16.78
CA SER A 123 -22.44 -1.27 -17.78
C SER A 123 -21.46 -1.05 -18.93
N VAL A 124 -21.89 -1.42 -20.12
CA VAL A 124 -21.17 -1.28 -21.37
C VAL A 124 -21.90 -0.26 -22.23
N GLN A 125 -21.15 0.70 -22.76
CA GLN A 125 -21.69 1.68 -23.70
C GLN A 125 -21.08 1.51 -25.09
N GLU A 126 -21.86 1.05 -26.05
CA GLU A 126 -21.41 0.65 -27.38
C GLU A 126 -22.18 1.38 -28.50
N SER A 127 -21.59 1.50 -29.69
CA SER A 127 -22.32 1.89 -30.91
C SER A 127 -22.67 0.63 -31.71
N ALA A 128 -23.92 0.21 -31.75
CA ALA A 128 -24.35 -1.04 -32.37
C ALA A 128 -25.40 -0.84 -33.48
N ALA A 129 -25.44 -1.74 -34.46
CA ALA A 129 -26.47 -1.72 -35.51
C ALA A 129 -27.86 -2.17 -35.02
N VAL A 130 -27.91 -2.82 -33.86
CA VAL A 130 -29.13 -3.33 -33.22
C VAL A 130 -29.17 -2.86 -31.77
N VAL A 131 -30.38 -2.58 -31.29
CA VAL A 131 -30.58 -2.12 -29.91
C VAL A 131 -30.57 -3.33 -28.96
N ARG A 132 -29.55 -3.40 -28.11
CA ARG A 132 -29.49 -4.30 -26.94
C ARG A 132 -29.44 -3.43 -25.69
N GLY A 133 -30.40 -3.62 -24.77
CA GLY A 133 -30.53 -2.76 -23.58
C GLY A 133 -31.16 -1.40 -23.88
N ARG A 134 -30.60 -0.33 -23.32
CA ARG A 134 -31.17 1.03 -23.39
C ARG A 134 -30.49 1.87 -24.47
N TRP A 135 -31.27 2.63 -25.23
CA TRP A 135 -30.71 3.66 -26.12
C TRP A 135 -30.24 4.87 -25.31
N ASP A 136 -28.96 5.21 -25.43
CA ASP A 136 -28.37 6.47 -24.94
C ASP A 136 -28.61 7.60 -25.95
N ILE A 137 -29.82 8.16 -25.91
CA ILE A 137 -30.25 9.27 -26.77
C ILE A 137 -29.34 10.51 -26.60
N PRO A 138 -28.97 10.93 -25.38
CA PRO A 138 -28.02 12.03 -25.20
C PRO A 138 -26.70 11.81 -25.94
N ARG A 139 -26.09 10.64 -25.82
CA ARG A 139 -24.83 10.30 -26.51
C ARG A 139 -25.02 10.19 -28.02
N GLN A 140 -26.16 9.67 -28.49
CA GLN A 140 -26.50 9.64 -29.92
C GLN A 140 -26.53 11.05 -30.50
N LEU A 141 -27.27 11.97 -29.88
CA LEU A 141 -27.41 13.34 -30.36
C LEU A 141 -26.09 14.11 -30.29
N ALA A 142 -25.27 13.86 -29.26
CA ALA A 142 -23.97 14.50 -29.09
C ALA A 142 -22.91 14.02 -30.09
N LYS A 143 -22.79 12.70 -30.30
CA LYS A 143 -21.79 12.13 -31.22
C LYS A 143 -22.23 12.13 -32.68
N ARG A 144 -23.53 11.97 -32.94
CA ARG A 144 -24.08 11.62 -34.26
C ARG A 144 -25.42 12.33 -34.54
N PRO A 145 -25.47 13.67 -34.53
CA PRO A 145 -26.70 14.40 -34.81
C PRO A 145 -27.23 14.08 -36.21
N GLY A 146 -28.50 13.65 -36.30
CA GLY A 146 -29.16 13.33 -37.57
C GLY A 146 -28.77 11.99 -38.21
N ILE A 147 -27.83 11.24 -37.63
CA ILE A 147 -27.43 9.91 -38.13
C ILE A 147 -28.04 8.85 -37.20
N PRO A 148 -28.98 8.00 -37.69
CA PRO A 148 -29.72 7.06 -36.85
C PRO A 148 -28.95 5.77 -36.53
N LEU A 149 -27.93 5.42 -37.32
CA LEU A 149 -27.14 4.19 -37.13
C LEU A 149 -25.63 4.44 -37.27
N PRO A 150 -24.79 3.69 -36.52
CA PRO A 150 -25.14 2.80 -35.41
C PRO A 150 -25.78 3.55 -34.23
N VAL A 151 -26.61 2.84 -33.46
CA VAL A 151 -27.28 3.33 -32.24
C VAL A 151 -26.31 3.29 -31.07
N GLU A 152 -26.19 4.39 -30.35
CA GLU A 152 -25.49 4.45 -29.08
C GLU A 152 -26.35 3.78 -27.99
N ILE A 153 -25.90 2.64 -27.48
CA ILE A 153 -26.61 1.83 -26.49
C ILE A 153 -25.82 1.71 -25.19
N GLU A 154 -26.54 1.52 -24.10
CA GLU A 154 -26.03 1.18 -22.77
C GLU A 154 -26.75 -0.07 -22.26
N PHE A 155 -26.00 -1.09 -21.87
CA PHE A 155 -26.54 -2.33 -21.31
C PHE A 155 -25.61 -2.94 -20.27
N ASP A 156 -26.17 -3.71 -19.35
CA ASP A 156 -25.40 -4.48 -18.38
C ASP A 156 -25.03 -5.84 -18.97
N ASP A 157 -23.73 -6.10 -19.12
CA ASP A 157 -23.22 -7.40 -19.58
C ASP A 157 -22.74 -8.23 -18.40
N PHE A 158 -23.08 -9.52 -18.39
CA PHE A 158 -22.65 -10.46 -17.35
C PHE A 158 -21.36 -11.14 -17.80
N THR A 159 -20.23 -10.61 -17.36
CA THR A 159 -18.90 -10.90 -17.90
C THR A 159 -17.87 -11.16 -16.80
N GLU A 160 -16.73 -11.74 -17.19
CA GLU A 160 -15.53 -11.83 -16.36
C GLU A 160 -14.70 -10.54 -16.43
N ASP A 161 -14.97 -9.64 -17.39
CA ASP A 161 -14.27 -8.35 -17.52
C ASP A 161 -14.81 -7.27 -16.56
N ILE A 162 -14.80 -7.61 -15.27
CA ILE A 162 -15.19 -6.75 -14.13
C ILE A 162 -13.98 -6.14 -13.44
N ASP A 163 -14.19 -5.04 -12.73
CA ASP A 163 -13.10 -4.26 -12.10
C ASP A 163 -12.20 -5.10 -11.18
N GLU A 164 -12.77 -6.05 -10.44
CA GLU A 164 -12.01 -7.03 -9.65
C GLU A 164 -10.94 -7.73 -10.50
N ASN A 165 -11.34 -8.40 -11.57
CA ASN A 165 -10.45 -9.20 -12.41
C ASN A 165 -9.46 -8.32 -13.17
N ARG A 166 -9.91 -7.15 -13.63
CA ARG A 166 -9.08 -6.18 -14.34
C ARG A 166 -7.96 -5.64 -13.46
N ILE A 167 -8.21 -5.37 -12.17
CA ILE A 167 -7.17 -4.99 -11.20
C ILE A 167 -6.13 -6.10 -11.07
N LEU A 168 -6.58 -7.35 -10.87
CA LEU A 168 -5.67 -8.49 -10.73
C LEU A 168 -4.79 -8.69 -11.97
N LEU A 169 -5.40 -8.66 -13.16
CA LEU A 169 -4.68 -8.78 -14.43
C LEU A 169 -3.69 -7.63 -14.62
N THR A 170 -4.05 -6.41 -14.24
CA THR A 170 -3.15 -5.25 -14.36
C THR A 170 -1.91 -5.46 -13.48
N ALA A 171 -2.07 -5.93 -12.24
CA ALA A 171 -0.95 -6.24 -11.36
C ALA A 171 -0.08 -7.40 -11.90
N LEU A 172 -0.69 -8.46 -12.42
CA LEU A 172 0.02 -9.56 -13.07
C LEU A 172 0.87 -9.05 -14.26
N ARG A 173 0.30 -8.24 -15.14
CA ARG A 173 1.02 -7.67 -16.29
C ARG A 173 2.14 -6.73 -15.88
N VAL A 174 1.98 -6.00 -14.78
CA VAL A 174 3.04 -5.14 -14.22
C VAL A 174 4.19 -5.99 -13.69
N LEU A 175 3.91 -7.04 -12.93
CA LEU A 175 4.93 -7.98 -12.45
C LEU A 175 5.66 -8.68 -13.59
N ALA A 176 4.96 -9.07 -14.67
CA ALA A 176 5.55 -9.72 -15.84
C ALA A 176 6.63 -8.88 -16.53
N ARG A 177 6.56 -7.56 -16.37
CA ARG A 177 7.50 -6.61 -16.97
C ARG A 177 8.69 -6.30 -16.06
N LEU A 178 8.70 -6.80 -14.82
CA LEU A 178 9.87 -6.70 -13.95
C LEU A 178 10.90 -7.76 -14.37
N GLU A 179 12.16 -7.34 -14.41
CA GLU A 179 13.27 -8.20 -14.80
C GLU A 179 13.39 -9.41 -13.86
N GLY A 180 13.58 -10.61 -14.42
CA GLY A 180 13.69 -11.87 -13.67
C GLY A 180 12.40 -12.39 -13.04
N MET A 181 11.30 -11.61 -13.01
CA MET A 181 10.08 -11.99 -12.29
C MET A 181 9.36 -13.19 -12.90
N ALA A 182 9.33 -13.29 -14.24
CA ALA A 182 8.69 -14.41 -14.92
C ALA A 182 9.36 -15.75 -14.57
N ASP A 183 10.69 -15.77 -14.52
CA ASP A 183 11.46 -16.97 -14.17
C ASP A 183 11.26 -17.36 -12.71
N VAL A 184 11.18 -16.37 -11.82
CA VAL A 184 10.98 -16.55 -10.37
C VAL A 184 9.61 -17.14 -10.04
N LEU A 185 8.57 -16.70 -10.75
CA LEU A 185 7.18 -17.15 -10.54
C LEU A 185 6.83 -18.42 -11.34
N GLY A 186 7.55 -18.69 -12.42
CA GLY A 186 7.48 -19.95 -13.16
C GLY A 186 6.13 -20.20 -13.86
N SER A 187 5.81 -21.48 -14.08
CA SER A 187 4.65 -21.93 -14.87
C SER A 187 3.29 -21.53 -14.27
N ALA A 188 3.22 -21.38 -12.95
CA ALA A 188 2.04 -20.91 -12.23
C ALA A 188 1.58 -19.51 -12.71
N PHE A 189 2.55 -18.63 -12.95
CA PHE A 189 2.28 -17.28 -13.47
C PHE A 189 1.65 -17.31 -14.87
N THR A 190 2.19 -18.15 -15.76
CA THR A 190 1.66 -18.33 -17.11
C THR A 190 0.23 -18.91 -17.08
N ALA A 191 -0.02 -19.90 -16.24
CA ALA A 191 -1.35 -20.50 -16.10
C ALA A 191 -2.40 -19.46 -15.65
N VAL A 192 -2.04 -18.63 -14.67
CA VAL A 192 -2.91 -17.54 -14.22
C VAL A 192 -3.10 -16.50 -15.34
N GLN A 193 -2.08 -16.13 -16.11
CA GLN A 193 -2.29 -15.20 -17.23
C GLN A 193 -3.27 -15.72 -18.29
N ILE A 194 -3.22 -17.03 -18.60
CA ILE A 194 -4.16 -17.67 -19.54
C ILE A 194 -5.59 -17.62 -19.01
N LEU A 195 -5.79 -17.81 -17.69
CA LEU A 195 -7.11 -17.73 -17.08
C LEU A 195 -7.78 -16.35 -17.27
N PHE A 196 -6.99 -15.29 -17.38
CA PHE A 196 -7.47 -13.91 -17.58
C PHE A 196 -7.43 -13.46 -19.06
N ALA A 197 -7.41 -14.40 -20.02
CA ALA A 197 -7.27 -14.07 -21.45
C ALA A 197 -8.36 -13.11 -21.97
N ASP A 198 -9.60 -13.24 -21.48
CA ASP A 198 -10.75 -12.44 -21.89
C ASP A 198 -10.98 -11.18 -21.02
N VAL A 199 -10.00 -10.82 -20.17
CA VAL A 199 -10.08 -9.66 -19.28
C VAL A 199 -9.16 -8.55 -19.78
N GLU A 200 -9.60 -7.29 -19.66
CA GLU A 200 -8.81 -6.13 -20.07
C GLU A 200 -8.06 -5.51 -18.88
N SER A 201 -6.75 -5.26 -19.03
CA SER A 201 -6.01 -4.49 -18.02
C SER A 201 -6.33 -3.00 -18.09
N PHE A 202 -6.23 -2.31 -16.95
CA PHE A 202 -6.35 -0.86 -16.92
C PHE A 202 -5.19 -0.16 -17.66
N PRO A 203 -5.48 0.93 -18.40
CA PRO A 203 -4.45 1.81 -18.92
C PRO A 203 -3.57 2.39 -17.81
N ARG A 204 -2.29 2.61 -18.10
CA ARG A 204 -1.36 3.25 -17.16
C ARG A 204 -1.81 4.67 -16.84
N GLY A 205 -1.65 5.08 -15.58
CA GLY A 205 -1.91 6.45 -15.13
C GLY A 205 -3.39 6.79 -14.87
N LEU A 206 -4.32 5.88 -15.16
CA LEU A 206 -5.70 6.04 -14.74
C LEU A 206 -5.89 5.59 -13.28
N PRO A 207 -6.73 6.29 -12.49
CA PRO A 207 -7.06 5.85 -11.16
C PRO A 207 -7.79 4.51 -11.20
N LEU A 208 -7.38 3.59 -10.33
CA LEU A 208 -8.07 2.31 -10.18
C LEU A 208 -9.43 2.52 -9.51
N PRO A 209 -10.48 1.78 -9.93
CA PRO A 209 -11.79 1.86 -9.29
C PRO A 209 -11.72 1.39 -7.83
N ASP A 210 -12.61 1.94 -6.98
CA ASP A 210 -12.78 1.48 -5.60
C ASP A 210 -13.73 0.27 -5.57
N VAL A 211 -13.14 -0.91 -5.45
CA VAL A 211 -13.88 -2.17 -5.38
C VAL A 211 -14.18 -2.50 -3.93
N ARG A 212 -15.46 -2.45 -3.56
CA ARG A 212 -15.90 -2.71 -2.19
C ARG A 212 -16.11 -4.21 -1.94
N PRO A 213 -15.60 -4.74 -0.82
CA PRO A 213 -15.90 -6.10 -0.41
C PRO A 213 -17.39 -6.29 -0.20
N ASN A 214 -17.92 -7.39 -0.74
CA ASN A 214 -19.28 -7.88 -0.58
C ASN A 214 -19.25 -9.41 -0.46
N ARG A 215 -20.41 -10.02 -0.25
CA ARG A 215 -20.51 -11.47 -0.08
C ARG A 215 -20.02 -12.28 -1.29
N LEU A 216 -20.16 -11.74 -2.51
CA LEU A 216 -19.77 -12.41 -3.74
C LEU A 216 -18.26 -12.34 -3.97
N ASN A 217 -17.63 -11.19 -3.73
CA ASN A 217 -16.20 -10.96 -3.98
C ASN A 217 -15.31 -11.09 -2.72
N GLN A 218 -15.85 -11.56 -1.59
CA GLN A 218 -15.08 -11.66 -0.33
C GLN A 218 -13.74 -12.39 -0.50
N HIS A 219 -13.73 -13.47 -1.30
CA HIS A 219 -12.53 -14.27 -1.60
C HIS A 219 -11.49 -13.53 -2.47
N TYR A 220 -11.86 -12.44 -3.13
CA TYR A 220 -10.96 -11.55 -3.87
C TYR A 220 -10.30 -10.49 -3.00
N THR A 221 -10.75 -10.29 -1.76
CA THR A 221 -10.27 -9.20 -0.88
C THR A 221 -8.74 -9.19 -0.75
N VAL A 222 -8.13 -10.36 -0.52
CA VAL A 222 -6.69 -10.50 -0.31
C VAL A 222 -5.88 -10.25 -1.60
N PRO A 223 -6.15 -10.92 -2.73
CA PRO A 223 -5.41 -10.63 -3.96
C PRO A 223 -5.63 -9.20 -4.46
N LEU A 224 -6.81 -8.60 -4.29
CA LEU A 224 -7.04 -7.20 -4.65
C LEU A 224 -6.20 -6.23 -3.83
N ARG A 225 -6.00 -6.51 -2.53
CA ARG A 225 -5.12 -5.70 -1.66
C ARG A 225 -3.67 -5.77 -2.12
N LEU A 226 -3.16 -6.99 -2.36
CA LEU A 226 -1.80 -7.19 -2.86
C LEU A 226 -1.61 -6.57 -4.26
N ALA A 227 -2.61 -6.67 -5.14
CA ALA A 227 -2.59 -6.01 -6.44
C ALA A 227 -2.43 -4.49 -6.31
N ARG A 228 -3.15 -3.85 -5.38
CA ARG A 228 -3.00 -2.41 -5.12
C ARG A 228 -1.58 -2.07 -4.64
N VAL A 229 -1.04 -2.81 -3.68
CA VAL A 229 0.34 -2.62 -3.20
C VAL A 229 1.35 -2.74 -4.35
N ILE A 230 1.20 -3.74 -5.23
CA ILE A 230 2.05 -3.91 -6.41
C ILE A 230 1.92 -2.71 -7.35
N LEU A 231 0.70 -2.31 -7.69
CA LEU A 231 0.44 -1.24 -8.65
C LEU A 231 0.89 0.14 -8.14
N GLU A 232 0.85 0.36 -6.82
CA GLU A 232 1.39 1.56 -6.16
C GLU A 232 2.91 1.52 -6.01
N ALA A 233 3.50 0.33 -5.85
CA ALA A 233 4.94 0.16 -5.67
C ALA A 233 5.74 0.27 -6.97
N VAL A 234 5.13 -0.05 -8.13
CA VAL A 234 5.85 0.01 -9.40
C VAL A 234 5.84 1.41 -9.99
N SER A 235 7.03 1.99 -10.14
CA SER A 235 7.26 3.15 -10.99
C SER A 235 8.11 2.77 -12.21
N TRP A 236 7.79 3.38 -13.34
CA TRP A 236 8.53 3.20 -14.59
C TRP A 236 9.30 4.49 -14.87
N THR A 237 10.62 4.41 -14.92
CA THR A 237 11.44 5.50 -15.46
C THR A 237 11.27 5.50 -16.98
N HIS A 238 10.85 6.64 -17.54
CA HIS A 238 10.69 6.78 -18.98
C HIS A 238 12.06 7.12 -19.58
N ARG A 239 12.58 6.25 -20.45
CA ARG A 239 13.58 6.63 -21.44
C ARG A 239 13.18 6.09 -22.79
N ASP A 240 13.28 6.97 -23.78
CA ASP A 240 13.07 6.65 -25.19
C ASP A 240 13.96 5.47 -25.61
N GLY A 241 13.33 4.39 -26.08
CA GLY A 241 13.98 3.39 -26.92
C GLY A 241 14.12 1.97 -26.37
N ALA A 242 14.15 1.75 -25.05
CA ALA A 242 14.11 0.40 -24.48
C ALA A 242 13.72 0.45 -23.01
N THR A 243 12.55 -0.08 -22.66
CA THR A 243 12.15 -0.33 -21.26
C THR A 243 13.11 -1.33 -20.63
N VAL A 244 14.09 -0.85 -19.88
CA VAL A 244 14.99 -1.70 -19.07
C VAL A 244 14.84 -1.26 -17.61
N GLY A 245 14.27 -2.15 -16.79
CA GLY A 245 14.20 -2.03 -15.34
C GLY A 245 13.02 -1.25 -14.79
N GLY A 246 11.98 -1.95 -14.33
CA GLY A 246 10.93 -1.35 -13.50
C GLY A 246 11.44 -1.15 -12.07
N THR A 247 11.24 0.04 -11.51
CA THR A 247 11.49 0.30 -10.08
C THR A 247 10.31 -0.25 -9.28
N PHE A 248 10.58 -1.02 -8.24
CA PHE A 248 9.58 -1.55 -7.30
C PHE A 248 9.93 -1.07 -5.88
N LEU A 249 9.22 -0.05 -5.42
CA LEU A 249 9.43 0.59 -4.13
C LEU A 249 8.13 0.64 -3.32
N VAL A 250 8.09 -0.11 -2.23
CA VAL A 250 6.94 -0.18 -1.32
C VAL A 250 7.04 0.92 -0.27
N ASP A 251 5.96 1.67 -0.12
CA ASP A 251 5.79 2.59 1.00
C ASP A 251 5.36 1.80 2.25
N MET A 252 6.31 1.60 3.17
CA MET A 252 6.05 0.81 4.37
C MET A 252 5.23 1.55 5.41
N ALA A 253 5.17 2.89 5.37
CA ALA A 253 4.28 3.63 6.23
C ALA A 253 2.83 3.31 5.89
N LEU A 254 2.47 3.33 4.59
CA LEU A 254 1.13 2.97 4.14
C LEU A 254 0.78 1.50 4.40
N VAL A 255 1.72 0.58 4.17
CA VAL A 255 1.51 -0.86 4.47
C VAL A 255 1.26 -1.08 5.96
N PHE A 256 2.05 -0.44 6.82
CA PHE A 256 1.89 -0.55 8.27
C PHE A 256 0.59 0.08 8.76
N GLU A 257 0.28 1.30 8.33
CA GLU A 257 -0.95 2.02 8.65
C GLU A 257 -2.19 1.18 8.30
N GLY A 258 -2.25 0.69 7.05
CA GLY A 258 -3.34 -0.14 6.57
C GLY A 258 -3.49 -1.43 7.39
N TYR A 259 -2.39 -2.09 7.73
CA TYR A 259 -2.38 -3.29 8.57
C TYR A 259 -2.97 -3.02 9.95
N ILE A 260 -2.47 -2.01 10.65
CA ILE A 260 -2.96 -1.64 11.99
C ILE A 260 -4.45 -1.27 11.92
N ALA A 261 -4.85 -0.41 10.99
CA ALA A 261 -6.24 0.01 10.87
C ALA A 261 -7.19 -1.16 10.58
N ASN A 262 -6.80 -2.08 9.68
CA ASN A 262 -7.61 -3.27 9.38
C ASN A 262 -7.74 -4.20 10.59
N ARG A 263 -6.65 -4.45 11.31
CA ARG A 263 -6.63 -5.35 12.46
C ARG A 263 -7.37 -4.76 13.66
N LEU A 264 -7.20 -3.47 13.93
CA LEU A 264 -7.99 -2.76 14.94
C LEU A 264 -9.48 -2.80 14.60
N ARG A 265 -9.86 -2.62 13.32
CA ARG A 265 -11.26 -2.74 12.91
C ARG A 265 -11.85 -4.10 13.27
N THR A 266 -11.14 -5.19 12.96
CA THR A 266 -11.60 -6.53 13.32
C THR A 266 -11.68 -6.72 14.84
N ASN A 267 -10.63 -6.36 15.57
CA ASN A 267 -10.53 -6.62 17.01
C ASN A 267 -11.51 -5.78 17.85
N LEU A 268 -11.81 -4.55 17.40
CA LEU A 268 -12.64 -3.61 18.14
C LEU A 268 -14.13 -3.69 17.78
N ALA A 269 -14.47 -4.26 16.61
CA ALA A 269 -15.86 -4.49 16.22
C ALA A 269 -16.61 -5.37 17.23
N GLU A 270 -15.93 -6.35 17.84
CA GLU A 270 -16.52 -7.26 18.85
C GLU A 270 -17.02 -6.54 20.11
N ILE A 271 -16.49 -5.35 20.41
CA ILE A 271 -16.86 -4.53 21.58
C ILE A 271 -17.66 -3.27 21.19
N GLY A 272 -18.22 -3.26 19.98
CA GLY A 272 -19.09 -2.20 19.47
C GLY A 272 -18.35 -0.88 19.21
N LEU A 273 -17.11 -0.96 18.72
CA LEU A 273 -16.34 0.21 18.30
C LEU A 273 -16.05 0.14 16.80
N ASP A 274 -16.19 1.29 16.15
CA ASP A 274 -15.90 1.47 14.73
C ASP A 274 -14.51 2.06 14.54
N VAL A 275 -13.83 1.63 13.48
CA VAL A 275 -12.49 2.10 13.12
C VAL A 275 -12.51 2.69 11.72
N THR A 276 -12.33 4.00 11.64
CA THR A 276 -12.17 4.74 10.40
C THR A 276 -10.69 4.94 10.11
N ALA A 277 -10.24 4.48 8.94
CA ALA A 277 -8.88 4.69 8.47
C ALA A 277 -8.82 5.94 7.57
N GLN A 278 -7.75 6.72 7.67
CA GLN A 278 -7.51 7.90 6.82
C GLN A 278 -8.71 8.85 6.77
N ASP A 279 -9.21 9.29 7.92
CA ASP A 279 -10.36 10.20 7.98
C ASP A 279 -10.00 11.55 7.31
N ARG A 280 -10.51 11.75 6.10
CA ARG A 280 -10.23 12.91 5.23
C ARG A 280 -11.25 14.06 5.40
N GLY A 281 -12.11 14.00 6.42
CA GLY A 281 -13.17 14.99 6.65
C GLY A 281 -12.87 16.05 7.72
N ARG A 282 -11.65 16.09 8.25
CA ARG A 282 -11.32 16.88 9.45
C ARG A 282 -10.49 18.11 9.12
N TRP A 283 -10.73 19.16 9.88
CA TRP A 283 -10.07 20.45 9.75
C TRP A 283 -9.67 20.94 11.13
N PHE A 284 -8.50 21.57 11.23
CA PHE A 284 -8.02 22.11 12.49
C PHE A 284 -8.63 23.48 12.81
N ASP A 285 -8.97 24.24 11.78
CA ASP A 285 -9.47 25.60 11.85
C ASP A 285 -10.90 25.73 11.31
N THR A 286 -11.57 26.82 11.69
CA THR A 286 -12.96 27.07 11.30
C THR A 286 -13.11 27.35 9.81
N ASP A 287 -12.11 27.97 9.20
CA ASP A 287 -12.11 28.35 7.78
C ASP A 287 -11.77 27.17 6.86
N ARG A 288 -11.47 25.99 7.43
CA ARG A 288 -11.12 24.78 6.69
C ARG A 288 -9.92 25.01 5.76
N SER A 289 -8.90 25.68 6.27
CA SER A 289 -7.63 25.92 5.57
C SER A 289 -6.57 24.88 5.92
N VAL A 290 -6.66 24.28 7.11
CA VAL A 290 -5.70 23.30 7.63
C VAL A 290 -6.38 21.94 7.72
N ALA A 291 -6.24 21.15 6.66
CA ALA A 291 -6.76 19.79 6.61
C ALA A 291 -6.02 18.89 7.61
N LEU A 292 -6.77 18.07 8.33
CA LEU A 292 -6.25 17.01 9.19
C LEU A 292 -6.61 15.66 8.61
N ARG A 293 -5.67 14.73 8.70
CA ARG A 293 -5.85 13.36 8.22
C ARG A 293 -5.26 12.39 9.23
N PRO A 294 -5.94 12.15 10.36
CA PRO A 294 -5.53 11.10 11.27
C PRO A 294 -5.58 9.74 10.55
N ASP A 295 -4.57 8.91 10.81
CA ASP A 295 -4.49 7.56 10.25
C ASP A 295 -5.67 6.72 10.73
N ILE A 296 -6.03 6.83 12.01
CA ILE A 296 -7.03 5.98 12.65
C ILE A 296 -7.88 6.81 13.62
N VAL A 297 -9.20 6.80 13.41
CA VAL A 297 -10.18 7.33 14.36
C VAL A 297 -11.03 6.17 14.87
N ILE A 298 -11.12 6.04 16.19
CA ILE A 298 -11.95 5.03 16.86
C ILE A 298 -13.18 5.73 17.40
N SER A 299 -14.37 5.26 17.01
CA SER A 299 -15.65 5.83 17.42
C SER A 299 -16.58 4.82 18.06
N ARG A 300 -17.50 5.31 18.88
CA ARG A 300 -18.63 4.57 19.42
C ARG A 300 -19.90 5.31 19.01
N ASP A 301 -20.83 4.62 18.37
CA ASP A 301 -22.11 5.18 17.92
C ASP A 301 -21.93 6.49 17.10
N GLY A 302 -20.90 6.52 16.25
CA GLY A 302 -20.55 7.68 15.42
C GLY A 302 -19.76 8.81 16.12
N ALA A 303 -19.61 8.77 17.45
CA ALA A 303 -18.83 9.75 18.20
C ALA A 303 -17.36 9.30 18.36
N PRO A 304 -16.36 10.13 18.00
CA PRO A 304 -14.96 9.84 18.25
C PRO A 304 -14.68 9.63 19.75
N VAL A 305 -13.97 8.55 20.08
CA VAL A 305 -13.55 8.22 21.44
C VAL A 305 -12.05 8.47 21.61
N THR A 306 -11.27 8.12 20.59
CA THR A 306 -9.83 8.35 20.56
C THR A 306 -9.32 8.39 19.12
N VAL A 307 -8.11 8.90 18.96
CA VAL A 307 -7.40 9.00 17.69
C VAL A 307 -6.02 8.37 17.79
N ALA A 308 -5.60 7.69 16.74
CA ALA A 308 -4.28 7.11 16.66
C ALA A 308 -3.60 7.47 15.34
N ASP A 309 -2.28 7.66 15.42
CA ASP A 309 -1.41 7.93 14.29
C ASP A 309 -0.25 6.93 14.31
N THR A 310 0.03 6.34 13.15
CA THR A 310 0.99 5.27 12.98
C THR A 310 2.28 5.81 12.38
N LYS A 311 3.42 5.38 12.91
CA LYS A 311 4.73 5.85 12.49
C LYS A 311 5.62 4.64 12.19
N TYR A 312 5.91 4.42 10.90
CA TYR A 312 6.85 3.39 10.46
C TYR A 312 8.33 3.78 10.68
N LYS A 313 8.67 4.21 11.90
CA LYS A 313 10.04 4.55 12.30
C LYS A 313 10.33 4.07 13.71
N VAL A 314 11.59 3.75 13.95
CA VAL A 314 12.08 3.28 15.24
C VAL A 314 12.18 4.45 16.21
N LEU A 315 11.46 4.36 17.33
CA LEU A 315 11.50 5.37 18.39
C LEU A 315 12.91 5.43 19.02
N GLY A 316 13.46 6.63 19.21
CA GLY A 316 14.78 6.82 19.84
C GLY A 316 15.98 6.73 18.88
N SER A 317 15.78 6.86 17.56
CA SER A 317 16.87 6.89 16.56
C SER A 317 17.81 8.12 16.63
N GLY A 318 17.82 8.85 17.76
CA GLY A 318 18.63 10.03 18.07
C GLY A 318 18.92 10.09 19.58
N ASN A 319 19.09 11.28 20.18
CA ASN A 319 19.41 11.48 21.61
C ASN A 319 18.30 11.05 22.62
N GLY A 320 17.40 10.12 22.25
CA GLY A 320 16.29 9.69 23.10
C GLY A 320 15.13 10.69 23.24
N ALA A 321 15.19 11.84 22.55
CA ALA A 321 14.12 12.83 22.53
C ALA A 321 12.96 12.39 21.62
N MET A 322 11.73 12.68 22.05
CA MET A 322 10.53 12.47 21.21
C MET A 322 10.59 13.37 19.98
N PRO A 323 10.18 12.90 18.79
CA PRO A 323 10.00 13.77 17.65
C PRO A 323 8.85 14.75 17.93
N ASN A 324 9.17 16.01 18.24
CA ASN A 324 8.18 17.04 18.59
C ASN A 324 7.04 17.13 17.58
N GLY A 325 7.34 16.97 16.28
CA GLY A 325 6.33 17.01 15.21
C GLY A 325 5.24 15.95 15.33
N ASP A 326 5.59 14.72 15.73
CA ASP A 326 4.60 13.64 15.90
C ASP A 326 3.66 13.95 17.07
N VAL A 327 4.21 14.49 18.17
CA VAL A 327 3.43 14.89 19.34
C VAL A 327 2.50 16.04 19.02
N TYR A 328 2.97 17.08 18.32
CA TYR A 328 2.13 18.20 17.90
C TYR A 328 0.99 17.76 16.98
N GLN A 329 1.27 16.84 16.05
CA GLN A 329 0.26 16.27 15.18
C GLN A 329 -0.81 15.49 15.98
N ALA A 330 -0.40 14.64 16.91
CA ALA A 330 -1.32 13.89 17.77
C ALA A 330 -2.22 14.81 18.62
N VAL A 331 -1.66 15.88 19.19
CA VAL A 331 -2.43 16.89 19.94
C VAL A 331 -3.41 17.62 19.03
N ALA A 332 -2.98 18.04 17.84
CA ALA A 332 -3.86 18.71 16.88
C ALA A 332 -5.06 17.82 16.48
N TYR A 333 -4.82 16.51 16.30
CA TYR A 333 -5.90 15.55 16.03
C TYR A 333 -6.86 15.41 17.19
N ALA A 334 -6.36 15.25 18.42
CA ALA A 334 -7.21 15.14 19.60
C ALA A 334 -8.06 16.40 19.84
N LEU A 335 -7.47 17.60 19.65
CA LEU A 335 -8.20 18.87 19.71
C LEU A 335 -9.32 18.94 18.66
N ALA A 336 -9.02 18.63 17.40
CA ALA A 336 -10.01 18.72 16.31
C ALA A 336 -11.14 17.70 16.43
N LEU A 337 -10.87 16.55 17.07
CA LEU A 337 -11.87 15.51 17.34
C LEU A 337 -12.54 15.67 18.70
N ASN A 338 -12.10 16.63 19.53
CA ASN A 338 -12.54 16.86 20.90
C ASN A 338 -12.47 15.58 21.75
N VAL A 339 -11.34 14.87 21.69
CA VAL A 339 -11.06 13.66 22.48
C VAL A 339 -9.94 13.92 23.49
N PRO A 340 -9.99 13.33 24.69
CA PRO A 340 -9.00 13.60 25.74
C PRO A 340 -7.67 12.87 25.49
N THR A 341 -7.65 11.90 24.59
CA THR A 341 -6.47 11.06 24.34
C THR A 341 -6.14 10.95 22.86
N ALA A 342 -4.83 10.92 22.60
CA ALA A 342 -4.26 10.58 21.30
C ALA A 342 -3.23 9.46 21.46
N HIS A 343 -3.03 8.69 20.41
CA HIS A 343 -2.09 7.58 20.40
C HIS A 343 -1.08 7.70 19.28
N LEU A 344 0.20 7.52 19.58
CA LEU A 344 1.27 7.37 18.60
C LEU A 344 1.74 5.91 18.61
N ILE A 345 1.71 5.26 17.45
CA ILE A 345 2.04 3.84 17.30
C ILE A 345 3.29 3.71 16.44
N TYR A 346 4.43 3.41 17.06
CA TYR A 346 5.71 3.25 16.36
C TYR A 346 6.02 1.77 16.09
N VAL A 347 6.75 1.51 15.01
CA VAL A 347 7.50 0.24 14.85
C VAL A 347 8.64 0.22 15.87
N SER A 348 8.82 -0.89 16.58
CA SER A 348 9.68 -0.96 17.77
C SER A 348 11.06 -0.31 17.63
N GLY A 349 11.48 0.35 18.70
CA GLY A 349 12.87 0.55 19.16
C GLY A 349 12.95 0.27 20.67
N ASP A 350 14.09 0.51 21.31
CA ASP A 350 14.34 0.30 22.76
C ASP A 350 13.43 1.11 23.72
N ALA A 351 12.41 1.77 23.20
CA ALA A 351 11.57 2.69 23.93
C ALA A 351 10.44 1.98 24.71
N VAL A 352 10.45 2.19 26.01
CA VAL A 352 9.36 1.88 26.93
C VAL A 352 8.13 2.73 26.59
N ALA A 353 6.96 2.09 26.47
CA ALA A 353 5.67 2.77 26.32
C ALA A 353 5.52 3.87 27.39
N ARG A 354 5.05 5.05 27.00
CA ARG A 354 4.96 6.22 27.90
C ARG A 354 3.74 7.08 27.60
N ILE A 355 3.38 7.91 28.56
CA ILE A 355 2.29 8.87 28.44
C ILE A 355 2.88 10.28 28.55
N LEU A 356 2.63 11.10 27.54
CA LEU A 356 2.98 12.53 27.55
C LEU A 356 1.72 13.31 27.92
N ARG A 357 1.69 13.86 29.12
CA ARG A 357 0.59 14.71 29.57
C ARG A 357 0.79 16.12 29.02
N ILE A 358 -0.24 16.69 28.40
CA ILE A 358 -0.23 18.06 27.84
C ILE A 358 -1.24 18.91 28.61
N PRO A 359 -0.88 19.46 29.79
CA PRO A 359 -1.85 20.11 30.68
C PRO A 359 -2.55 21.31 30.06
N SER A 360 -1.85 22.08 29.23
CA SER A 360 -2.41 23.27 28.56
C SER A 360 -3.54 22.95 27.60
N ALA A 361 -3.59 21.72 27.08
CA ALA A 361 -4.62 21.26 26.15
C ALA A 361 -5.60 20.26 26.80
N GLY A 362 -5.31 19.79 28.03
CA GLY A 362 -6.09 18.72 28.66
C GLY A 362 -6.03 17.39 27.91
N ILE A 363 -4.92 17.11 27.21
CA ILE A 363 -4.77 15.93 26.33
C ILE A 363 -3.61 15.06 26.82
N ASP A 364 -3.84 13.75 26.85
CA ASP A 364 -2.80 12.75 27.08
C ASP A 364 -2.41 12.06 25.76
N VAL A 365 -1.12 12.11 25.41
CA VAL A 365 -0.56 11.42 24.24
C VAL A 365 0.13 10.14 24.69
N HIS A 366 -0.47 9.00 24.37
CA HIS A 366 0.06 7.67 24.67
C HIS A 366 0.96 7.18 23.54
N VAL A 367 2.20 6.84 23.87
CA VAL A 367 3.20 6.36 22.92
C VAL A 367 3.33 4.84 23.06
N HIS A 368 3.05 4.14 21.97
CA HIS A 368 3.13 2.69 21.87
C HIS A 368 4.26 2.28 20.92
N ALA A 369 4.91 1.16 21.24
CA ALA A 369 5.85 0.48 20.36
C ALA A 369 5.27 -0.89 20.02
N LEU A 370 5.18 -1.21 18.73
CA LEU A 370 4.75 -2.51 18.24
C LEU A 370 5.93 -3.19 17.53
N PRO A 371 6.50 -4.26 18.11
CA PRO A 371 7.51 -5.07 17.44
C PRO A 371 6.94 -5.69 16.17
N LEU A 372 7.67 -5.54 15.07
CA LEU A 372 7.39 -6.19 13.79
C LEU A 372 8.30 -7.41 13.53
N GLU A 373 9.05 -7.82 14.56
CA GLU A 373 9.84 -9.03 14.56
C GLU A 373 9.04 -10.21 15.13
N GLY A 374 9.49 -11.42 14.85
CA GLY A 374 8.80 -12.65 15.25
C GLY A 374 7.75 -13.10 14.24
N ASN A 375 7.00 -14.14 14.61
CA ASN A 375 6.04 -14.78 13.70
C ASN A 375 4.69 -14.04 13.65
N ALA A 376 3.86 -14.42 12.68
CA ALA A 376 2.52 -13.85 12.49
C ALA A 376 1.66 -13.84 13.76
N ARG A 377 1.73 -14.89 14.59
CA ARG A 377 0.94 -14.98 15.83
C ARG A 377 1.37 -13.94 16.86
N ALA A 378 2.67 -13.69 16.99
CA ALA A 378 3.20 -12.66 17.87
C ALA A 378 2.73 -11.26 17.41
N LEU A 379 2.74 -11.00 16.10
CA LEU A 379 2.28 -9.73 15.55
C LEU A 379 0.78 -9.51 15.79
N GLU A 380 -0.06 -10.50 15.48
CA GLU A 380 -1.51 -10.45 15.72
C GLU A 380 -1.83 -10.23 17.21
N TYR A 381 -1.14 -10.93 18.10
CA TYR A 381 -1.27 -10.74 19.55
C TYR A 381 -0.86 -9.32 19.99
N GLY A 382 0.22 -8.79 19.41
CA GLY A 382 0.69 -7.42 19.65
C GLY A 382 -0.38 -6.39 19.27
N VAL A 383 -1.01 -6.53 18.11
CA VAL A 383 -2.07 -5.61 17.65
C VAL A 383 -3.35 -5.75 18.48
N ALA A 384 -3.72 -6.97 18.90
CA ALA A 384 -4.85 -7.17 19.80
C ALA A 384 -4.63 -6.49 21.17
N THR A 385 -3.43 -6.65 21.72
CA THR A 385 -3.03 -5.99 22.98
C THR A 385 -3.02 -4.47 22.83
N LEU A 386 -2.54 -3.96 21.69
CA LEU A 386 -2.60 -2.54 21.36
C LEU A 386 -4.05 -2.03 21.34
N GLY A 387 -4.95 -2.72 20.64
CA GLY A 387 -6.36 -2.35 20.57
C GLY A 387 -7.01 -2.22 21.95
N ALA A 388 -6.74 -3.15 22.86
CA ALA A 388 -7.20 -3.05 24.24
C ALA A 388 -6.70 -1.78 24.94
N LYS A 389 -5.42 -1.42 24.76
CA LYS A 389 -4.83 -0.19 25.35
C LYS A 389 -5.45 1.10 24.80
N LEU A 390 -5.76 1.15 23.50
CA LEU A 390 -6.36 2.33 22.87
C LEU A 390 -7.72 2.67 23.50
N VAL A 391 -8.51 1.66 23.86
CA VAL A 391 -9.85 1.85 24.44
C VAL A 391 -9.81 2.17 25.94
N HIS A 392 -8.93 1.53 26.70
CA HIS A 392 -8.87 1.73 28.15
C HIS A 392 -8.24 3.06 28.57
N SER A 393 -7.48 3.70 27.67
CA SER A 393 -6.84 4.98 27.94
C SER A 393 -7.82 6.16 27.89
N GLY A 394 -9.02 5.98 27.33
CA GLY A 394 -10.04 7.03 27.21
C GLY A 394 -11.04 7.14 28.37
N ARG A 395 -10.74 6.55 29.53
CA ARG A 395 -11.60 6.59 30.74
C ARG A 395 -11.00 7.41 31.86
#